data_AF-A0AAU2VGN6-F1
#
_entry.id   AF-A0AAU2VGN6-F1
#
_cell.length_a   1.000
_cell.length_b   1.000
_cell.length_c   1.000
_cell.angle_alpha   90.00
_cell.angle_beta   90.00
_cell.angle_gamma   90.00
#
_symmetry.space_group_name_H-M   'P 1'
#
loop_
_entity.id
_entity.type
_entity.pdbx_description
1 polymer ?
#
loop_
_entity_poly.entity_id
_entity_poly.type
_entity_poly.pdbx_seq_one_letter_code
_entity_poly.pdbx_strand_id
1 'polypeptide(L)'
;MTLTDLRSGFRDDDQRRHVQAVIHDRLADDREPQECRYLMRFWWQLGMSYTEVSMDDLILNVGKSKLDVIEELIGAIRSSHSAIDAWIAATQQAFPVMQDRGWTALESDG
;
A
#
# COMPACT_ATOMS: atom_id res chain seq x y z
N MET A 1 -9.73 12.40 10.01
CA MET A 1 -8.53 11.92 10.73
C MET A 1 -7.30 12.48 10.01
N THR A 2 -6.32 13.02 10.74
CA THR A 2 -5.04 13.45 10.12
C THR A 2 -4.13 12.24 9.94
N LEU A 3 -3.31 12.23 8.89
CA LEU A 3 -2.37 11.16 8.57
C LEU A 3 -0.90 11.61 8.70
N THR A 4 -0.67 12.80 9.25
CA THR A 4 0.65 13.42 9.41
C THR A 4 1.52 12.73 10.46
N ASP A 5 0.90 12.01 11.39
CA ASP A 5 1.55 11.30 12.50
C ASP A 5 2.19 9.97 12.07
N LEU A 6 1.84 9.45 10.88
CA LEU A 6 2.22 8.09 10.48
C LEU A 6 3.74 7.91 10.34
N ARG A 7 4.46 8.94 9.90
CA ARG A 7 5.91 8.88 9.71
C ARG A 7 6.68 8.50 10.99
N SER A 8 6.17 8.89 12.16
CA SER A 8 6.84 8.60 13.45
C SER A 8 6.53 7.22 14.03
N GLY A 9 5.59 6.46 13.44
CA GLY A 9 5.19 5.15 13.98
C GLY A 9 6.05 3.98 13.52
N PHE A 10 7.04 4.20 12.66
CA PHE A 10 7.96 3.16 12.21
C PHE A 10 9.14 3.01 13.17
N ARG A 11 9.59 1.75 13.37
CA ARG A 11 10.77 1.45 14.19
C ARG A 11 12.03 2.09 13.61
N ASP A 12 12.19 1.98 12.30
CA ASP A 12 13.36 2.38 11.53
C ASP A 12 12.97 2.62 10.06
N ASP A 13 13.92 3.15 9.29
CA ASP A 13 13.73 3.41 7.87
C ASP A 13 13.50 2.12 7.05
N ASP A 14 13.99 0.98 7.51
CA ASP A 14 13.83 -0.29 6.81
C ASP A 14 12.39 -0.80 6.90
N GLN A 15 11.77 -0.72 8.08
CA GLN A 15 10.36 -1.04 8.26
C GLN A 15 9.47 -0.11 7.42
N ARG A 16 9.78 1.19 7.41
CA ARG A 16 9.07 2.16 6.56
C ARG A 16 9.21 1.82 5.08
N ARG A 17 10.42 1.51 4.61
CA ARG A 17 10.69 1.10 3.23
C ARG A 17 9.97 -0.19 2.87
N HIS A 18 9.86 -1.14 3.79
CA HIS A 18 9.14 -2.39 3.57
C HIS A 18 7.64 -2.14 3.38
N VAL A 19 7.02 -1.31 4.21
CA VAL A 19 5.63 -0.89 4.04
C VAL A 19 5.43 -0.17 2.71
N GLN A 20 6.35 0.75 2.37
CA GLN A 20 6.35 1.44 1.09
C GLN A 20 6.43 0.47 -0.10
N ALA A 21 7.29 -0.54 -0.04
CA ALA A 21 7.38 -1.57 -1.07
C ALA A 21 6.08 -2.37 -1.19
N VAL A 22 5.45 -2.76 -0.08
CA VAL A 22 4.17 -3.48 -0.12
C VAL A 22 3.06 -2.64 -0.75
N ILE A 23 2.95 -1.36 -0.41
CA ILE A 23 1.95 -0.48 -1.01
C ILE A 23 2.20 -0.33 -2.51
N HIS A 24 3.44 -0.06 -2.91
CA HIS A 24 3.81 0.11 -4.31
C HIS A 24 3.59 -1.16 -5.13
N ASP A 25 4.15 -2.29 -4.69
CA ASP A 25 4.19 -3.52 -5.48
C ASP A 25 2.88 -4.32 -5.44
N ARG A 26 2.06 -4.15 -4.39
CA ARG A 26 0.86 -4.99 -4.15
C ARG A 26 -0.44 -4.22 -4.22
N LEU A 27 -0.48 -2.98 -3.76
CA LEU A 27 -1.71 -2.20 -3.65
C LEU A 27 -1.86 -1.22 -4.81
N ALA A 28 -0.82 -0.47 -5.17
CA ALA A 28 -0.82 0.50 -6.26
C ALA A 28 -0.62 -0.15 -7.64
N ASP A 29 -1.42 -1.18 -7.95
CA ASP A 29 -1.44 -1.82 -9.28
C ASP A 29 -2.06 -0.88 -10.34
N ASP A 30 -1.49 -0.88 -11.55
CA ASP A 30 -1.76 0.06 -12.65
C ASP A 30 -3.12 -0.12 -13.34
N ARG A 31 -3.90 -1.14 -12.95
CA ARG A 31 -5.19 -1.47 -13.58
C ARG A 31 -6.26 -0.41 -13.39
N GLU A 32 -6.22 0.31 -12.27
CA GLU A 32 -7.17 1.37 -11.93
C GLU A 32 -6.41 2.69 -11.67
N PRO A 33 -6.24 3.54 -12.69
CA PRO A 33 -5.36 4.72 -12.61
C PRO A 33 -5.72 5.71 -11.50
N GLN A 34 -7.02 5.84 -11.20
CA GLN A 34 -7.49 6.70 -10.11
C GLN A 34 -7.06 6.15 -8.75
N GLU A 35 -7.30 4.87 -8.50
CA GLU A 35 -6.90 4.22 -7.25
C GLU A 35 -5.38 4.24 -7.06
N CYS A 36 -4.62 3.88 -8.09
CA CYS A 36 -3.16 3.94 -8.10
C CYS A 36 -2.65 5.34 -7.71
N ARG A 37 -3.21 6.41 -8.29
CA ARG A 37 -2.84 7.79 -7.97
C ARG A 37 -2.98 8.13 -6.48
N TYR A 38 -4.10 7.73 -5.85
CA TYR A 38 -4.35 8.04 -4.44
C TYR A 38 -3.51 7.16 -3.50
N LEU A 39 -3.28 5.90 -3.87
CA LEU A 39 -2.36 5.01 -3.14
C LEU A 39 -0.91 5.48 -3.23
N MET A 40 -0.48 5.99 -4.38
CA MET A 40 0.86 6.59 -4.54
C MET A 40 1.03 7.86 -3.71
N ARG A 41 0.00 8.71 -3.60
CA ARG A 41 0.03 9.88 -2.69
C ARG A 41 0.17 9.45 -1.23
N PHE A 42 -0.59 8.44 -0.81
CA PHE A 42 -0.46 7.86 0.53
C PHE A 42 0.95 7.29 0.76
N TRP A 43 1.48 6.54 -0.20
CA TRP A 43 2.84 6.00 -0.18
C TRP A 43 3.91 7.08 0.01
N TRP A 44 3.82 8.19 -0.73
CA TRP A 44 4.72 9.34 -0.59
C TRP A 44 4.64 9.91 0.82
N GLN A 45 3.42 10.13 1.32
CA GLN A 45 3.18 10.72 2.63
C GLN A 45 3.80 9.94 3.79
N LEU A 46 3.96 8.63 3.69
CA LEU A 46 4.64 7.83 4.74
C LEU A 46 6.11 8.25 4.95
N GLY A 47 6.75 8.83 3.94
CA GLY A 47 8.13 9.34 4.02
C GLY A 47 8.24 10.87 4.17
N MET A 48 7.19 11.61 3.83
CA MET A 48 7.22 13.07 3.78
C MET A 48 6.77 13.72 5.10
N SER A 49 7.12 14.99 5.30
CA SER A 49 6.72 15.78 6.47
C SER A 49 5.41 16.55 6.29
N TYR A 50 4.72 16.36 5.16
CA TYR A 50 3.51 17.10 4.80
C TYR A 50 2.45 16.15 4.23
N THR A 51 1.19 16.60 4.24
CA THR A 51 0.03 15.82 3.80
C THR A 51 -0.15 15.91 2.29
N GLU A 52 -0.22 14.77 1.61
CA GLU A 52 -0.54 14.63 0.18
C GLU A 52 -1.97 14.10 -0.03
N VAL A 53 -2.51 13.38 0.96
CA VAL A 53 -3.83 12.74 0.88
C VAL A 53 -4.49 12.69 2.24
N SER A 54 -5.80 12.95 2.28
CA SER A 54 -6.62 12.79 3.48
C SER A 54 -7.24 11.38 3.57
N MET A 55 -7.78 11.03 4.73
CA MET A 55 -8.56 9.79 4.85
C MET A 55 -9.83 9.83 3.96
N ASP A 56 -10.48 10.98 3.86
CA ASP A 56 -11.68 11.16 3.05
C ASP A 56 -11.37 10.97 1.55
N ASP A 57 -10.21 11.46 1.10
CA ASP A 57 -9.71 11.20 -0.25
C ASP A 57 -9.52 9.70 -0.52
N LEU A 58 -8.97 8.94 0.43
CA LEU A 58 -8.80 7.49 0.28
C LEU A 58 -10.16 6.77 0.21
N ILE A 59 -11.10 7.13 1.09
CA ILE A 59 -12.45 6.55 1.12
C ILE A 59 -13.17 6.76 -0.22
N LEU A 60 -13.00 7.93 -0.84
CA LEU A 60 -13.68 8.27 -2.09
C LEU A 60 -13.05 7.64 -3.34
N ASN A 61 -11.77 7.28 -3.28
CA ASN A 61 -11.00 6.94 -4.48
C ASN A 61 -10.36 5.55 -4.48
N VAL A 62 -10.41 4.82 -3.35
CA VAL A 62 -9.82 3.49 -3.20
C VAL A 62 -10.92 2.46 -3.00
N GLY A 63 -10.87 1.37 -3.77
CA GLY A 63 -11.79 0.25 -3.62
C GLY A 63 -11.74 -0.35 -2.22
N LYS A 64 -12.92 -0.75 -1.72
CA LYS A 64 -13.12 -1.21 -0.34
C LYS A 64 -12.06 -2.19 0.16
N SER A 65 -11.73 -3.22 -0.62
CA SER A 65 -10.74 -4.23 -0.21
C SER A 65 -9.35 -3.67 0.07
N LYS A 66 -8.90 -2.66 -0.68
CA LYS A 66 -7.61 -2.00 -0.43
C LYS A 66 -7.74 -0.92 0.65
N LEU A 67 -8.89 -0.25 0.73
CA LEU A 67 -9.17 0.72 1.79
C LEU A 67 -9.12 0.07 3.17
N ASP A 68 -9.78 -1.08 3.35
CA ASP A 68 -9.79 -1.84 4.60
C ASP A 68 -8.34 -2.16 5.06
N VAL A 69 -7.47 -2.54 4.12
CA VAL A 69 -6.06 -2.85 4.37
C VAL A 69 -5.25 -1.60 4.73
N ILE A 70 -5.56 -0.44 4.11
CA ILE A 70 -4.93 0.84 4.47
C ILE A 70 -5.37 1.31 5.85
N GLU A 71 -6.64 1.10 6.23
CA GLU A 71 -7.13 1.38 7.57
C GLU A 71 -6.42 0.52 8.62
N GLU A 72 -6.24 -0.77 8.34
CA GLU A 72 -5.46 -1.68 9.19
C GLU A 72 -4.00 -1.22 9.34
N LEU A 73 -3.36 -0.77 8.26
CA LEU A 73 -2.00 -0.21 8.32
C LEU A 73 -1.94 1.03 9.22
N ILE A 74 -2.88 1.96 9.06
CA ILE A 74 -2.95 3.18 9.89
C ILE A 74 -3.09 2.80 11.36
N GLY A 75 -3.95 1.81 11.66
CA GLY A 75 -4.08 1.25 13.01
C GLY A 75 -2.79 0.61 13.52
N ALA A 76 -2.11 -0.18 12.69
CA ALA A 76 -0.85 -0.84 13.03
C ALA A 76 0.27 0.17 13.34
N ILE A 77 0.45 1.19 12.49
CA ILE A 77 1.43 2.27 12.68
C ILE A 77 1.21 3.00 14.00
N ARG A 78 -0.05 3.21 14.39
CA ARG A 78 -0.41 3.88 15.65
C ARG A 78 -0.33 2.97 16.87
N SER A 79 -0.26 1.66 16.67
CA SER A 79 -0.31 0.67 17.74
C SER A 79 1.08 0.17 18.12
N SER A 80 1.80 -0.49 17.20
CA SER A 80 3.09 -1.10 17.50
C SER A 80 3.85 -1.52 16.24
N HIS A 81 5.18 -1.58 16.36
CA HIS A 81 6.06 -2.07 15.29
C HIS A 81 5.74 -3.52 14.90
N SER A 82 5.39 -4.39 15.85
CA SER A 82 5.01 -5.77 15.55
C SER A 82 3.68 -5.88 14.81
N ALA A 83 2.75 -4.95 15.02
CA ALA A 83 1.52 -4.89 14.25
C ALA A 83 1.79 -4.50 12.78
N ILE A 84 2.77 -3.62 12.53
CA ILE A 84 3.22 -3.30 11.17
C ILE A 84 3.80 -4.55 10.50
N ASP A 85 4.65 -5.31 11.19
CA ASP A 85 5.24 -6.53 10.65
C ASP A 85 4.18 -7.61 10.34
N ALA A 86 3.16 -7.74 11.20
CA ALA A 86 2.02 -8.62 10.95
C ALA A 86 1.19 -8.16 9.74
N TRP A 87 0.96 -6.85 9.61
CA TRP A 87 0.27 -6.27 8.46
C TRP A 87 1.03 -6.52 7.15
N ILE A 88 2.35 -6.38 7.14
CA ILE A 88 3.20 -6.68 5.98
C ILE A 88 2.97 -8.12 5.51
N ALA A 89 3.08 -9.09 6.42
CA ALA A 89 2.94 -10.51 6.10
C ALA A 89 1.53 -10.84 5.58
N ALA A 90 0.50 -10.33 6.25
CA ALA A 90 -0.90 -10.54 5.85
C ALA A 90 -1.21 -9.93 4.48
N THR A 91 -0.74 -8.70 4.23
CA THR A 91 -0.99 -7.99 2.97
C THR A 91 -0.29 -8.66 1.80
N GLN A 92 0.96 -9.11 1.97
CA GLN A 92 1.68 -9.83 0.91
C GLN A 92 1.01 -11.16 0.54
N GLN A 93 0.35 -11.81 1.49
CA GLN A 93 -0.41 -13.04 1.26
C GLN A 93 -1.75 -12.76 0.56
N ALA A 94 -2.46 -11.70 0.97
CA ALA A 94 -3.76 -11.33 0.41
C ALA A 94 -3.64 -10.70 -0.98
N PHE A 95 -2.56 -9.96 -1.24
CA PHE A 95 -2.28 -9.26 -2.50
C PHE A 95 -0.94 -9.77 -3.06
N PRO A 96 -0.93 -10.92 -3.75
CA PRO A 96 0.27 -11.40 -4.43
C PRO A 96 0.75 -10.39 -5.48
N VAL A 97 2.07 -10.29 -5.73
CA VAL A 97 2.59 -9.50 -6.86
C VAL A 97 1.90 -10.05 -8.10
N MET A 98 1.17 -9.19 -8.80
CA MET A 98 0.67 -9.56 -10.10
C MET A 98 1.86 -9.57 -11.05
N GLN A 99 2.41 -10.76 -11.30
CA GLN A 99 3.26 -10.94 -12.47
C GLN A 99 2.39 -10.61 -13.68
N ASP A 100 2.79 -9.57 -14.42
CA ASP A 100 2.26 -9.31 -15.75
C ASP A 100 2.36 -10.61 -16.55
N ARG A 101 1.26 -11.35 -16.65
CA ARG A 101 1.15 -12.49 -17.57
C ARG A 101 0.92 -11.93 -18.98
N GLY A 102 1.80 -11.05 -19.41
CA GLY A 102 1.95 -10.63 -20.78
C GLY A 102 2.63 -11.75 -21.57
N TRP A 103 1.81 -12.48 -22.32
CA TRP A 103 2.18 -13.28 -23.50
C TRP A 103 2.71 -14.72 -23.28
N THR A 104 1.80 -15.64 -22.95
CA THR A 104 1.93 -17.04 -23.43
C THR A 104 0.98 -17.22 -24.62
N ALA A 105 1.31 -16.61 -25.76
CA ALA A 105 0.66 -16.99 -27.02
C ALA A 105 1.58 -17.98 -27.76
N LEU A 106 1.08 -19.21 -27.87
CA LEU A 106 1.45 -20.30 -28.77
C LEU A 106 2.89 -20.31 -29.32
N GLU A 107 3.73 -21.19 -28.77
CA GLU A 107 4.51 -22.09 -29.61
C GLU A 107 3.97 -23.51 -29.40
N SER A 108 2.88 -23.79 -30.08
CA SER A 108 2.48 -25.14 -30.45
C SER A 108 2.18 -25.10 -31.93
N ASP A 109 3.24 -25.15 -32.73
CA ASP A 109 3.28 -25.85 -34.02
C ASP A 109 4.69 -25.76 -34.62
N GLY A 110 5.30 -26.93 -34.89
CA GLY A 110 6.59 -27.09 -35.55
C GLY A 110 7.32 -28.36 -35.16
#